data_AF-A0A8T8TV46-F1
#
_entry.id   AF-A0A8T8TV46-F1
#
_cell.length_a   1.000
_cell.length_b   1.000
_cell.length_c   1.000
_cell.angle_alpha   90.00
_cell.angle_beta   90.00
_cell.angle_gamma   90.00
#
_symmetry.space_group_name_H-M   'P 1'
#
loop_
_entity.id
_entity.type
_entity.pdbx_description
1 polymer ?
#
loop_
_entity_poly.entity_id
_entity_poly.type
_entity_poly.pdbx_seq_one_letter_code
_entity_poly.pdbx_strand_id
1 'polypeptide(L)'
;MSRIMKFPDDRLPGVAGLAKEFAARTGLTYMCGLWKENVVRGLGWNAYGTKSKMNLSTAPPSWSWACLSELPSAMILKNSRLYYQGQCTPVDEPKLVEISVVNENDDVFGQVKSARLTLTGKGQFVAHTSSPPAFSPSRLGMDVSTIYNSSISMEFQPDLVLCYLDEPPGLDGYTQKNLQAGTIYFRLGRWASDHSRLNGLHPNGILHALILEPVDGENVYKRIGIAGVPDGAVNETEWETSTVVIV
;
A
#
# COMPACT_ATOMS: atom_id res chain seq x y z
N MET A 1 16.14 -9.29 -17.83
CA MET A 1 14.98 -9.45 -18.74
C MET A 1 13.72 -9.32 -17.90
N SER A 2 12.93 -8.25 -18.08
CA SER A 2 11.60 -8.17 -17.47
C SER A 2 10.64 -9.05 -18.28
N ARG A 3 9.97 -9.98 -17.62
CA ARG A 3 8.95 -10.83 -18.25
C ARG A 3 7.66 -10.01 -18.32
N ILE A 4 7.39 -9.43 -19.49
CA ILE A 4 6.09 -8.81 -19.78
C ILE A 4 5.06 -9.93 -19.83
N MET A 5 4.11 -9.96 -18.89
CA MET A 5 2.96 -10.84 -19.01
C MET A 5 1.98 -10.20 -19.99
N LYS A 6 1.64 -10.93 -21.06
CA LYS A 6 0.83 -10.40 -22.17
C LYS A 6 -0.61 -10.07 -21.75
N PHE A 7 -1.09 -10.62 -20.63
CA PHE A 7 -2.45 -10.39 -20.11
C PHE A 7 -2.39 -10.23 -18.59
N PRO A 8 -2.59 -9.01 -18.04
CA PRO A 8 -2.64 -8.79 -16.59
C PRO A 8 -3.76 -9.57 -15.90
N ASP A 9 -4.86 -9.83 -16.62
CA ASP A 9 -5.99 -10.65 -16.16
C ASP A 9 -5.61 -12.08 -15.77
N ASP A 10 -4.55 -12.63 -16.37
CA ASP A 10 -4.07 -13.99 -16.10
C ASP A 10 -3.33 -14.13 -14.76
N ARG A 11 -3.13 -13.05 -14.01
CA ARG A 11 -2.34 -13.07 -12.78
C ARG A 11 -2.98 -13.90 -11.67
N LEU A 12 -4.25 -13.61 -11.37
CA LEU A 12 -4.99 -14.33 -10.33
C LEU A 12 -5.23 -15.79 -10.76
N PRO A 13 -5.71 -16.08 -12.00
CA PRO A 13 -5.78 -17.44 -12.52
C PRO A 13 -4.42 -18.18 -12.46
N GLY A 14 -3.33 -17.50 -12.78
CA GLY A 14 -1.98 -18.08 -12.79
C GLY A 14 -1.48 -18.55 -11.43
N VAL A 15 -2.03 -18.02 -10.33
CA VAL A 15 -1.74 -18.45 -8.95
C VAL A 15 -2.90 -19.18 -8.28
N ALA A 16 -4.03 -19.37 -8.98
CA ALA A 16 -5.26 -19.92 -8.42
C ALA A 16 -5.07 -21.29 -7.76
N GLY A 17 -4.26 -22.17 -8.36
CA GLY A 17 -3.97 -23.48 -7.79
C GLY A 17 -3.31 -23.41 -6.41
N LEU A 18 -2.33 -22.50 -6.24
CA LEU A 18 -1.67 -22.28 -4.96
C LEU A 18 -2.60 -21.62 -3.94
N ALA A 19 -3.36 -20.62 -4.38
CA ALA A 19 -4.33 -19.93 -3.52
C ALA A 19 -5.42 -20.90 -3.02
N LYS A 20 -5.93 -21.77 -3.89
CA LYS A 20 -6.93 -22.78 -3.54
C LYS A 20 -6.40 -23.78 -2.52
N GLU A 21 -5.18 -24.29 -2.73
CA GLU A 21 -4.56 -25.22 -1.79
C GLU A 21 -4.31 -24.56 -0.43
N PHE A 22 -3.84 -23.31 -0.43
CA PHE A 22 -3.61 -22.56 0.80
C PHE A 22 -4.91 -22.28 1.56
N ALA A 23 -5.97 -21.87 0.86
CA ALA A 23 -7.29 -21.66 1.43
C ALA A 23 -7.83 -22.96 2.05
N ALA A 24 -7.70 -24.09 1.35
CA ALA A 24 -8.15 -25.39 1.84
C ALA A 24 -7.43 -25.84 3.12
N ARG A 25 -6.13 -25.55 3.24
CA ARG A 25 -5.32 -25.92 4.42
C ARG A 25 -5.49 -24.99 5.61
N THR A 26 -5.73 -23.70 5.36
CA THR A 26 -5.74 -22.66 6.40
C THR A 26 -7.13 -22.22 6.82
N GLY A 27 -8.14 -22.47 5.98
CA GLY A 27 -9.50 -21.94 6.14
C GLY A 27 -9.61 -20.44 5.88
N LEU A 28 -8.57 -19.79 5.35
CA LEU A 28 -8.56 -18.36 5.05
C LEU A 28 -9.38 -18.03 3.79
N THR A 29 -9.99 -16.86 3.80
CA THR A 29 -10.88 -16.42 2.72
C THR A 29 -10.10 -15.63 1.68
N TYR A 30 -9.90 -16.21 0.50
CA TYR A 30 -9.21 -15.55 -0.61
C TYR A 30 -10.06 -14.42 -1.19
N MET A 31 -9.42 -13.26 -1.40
CA MET A 31 -10.05 -12.03 -1.87
C MET A 31 -9.10 -11.32 -2.84
N CYS A 32 -9.20 -11.65 -4.14
CA CYS A 32 -8.47 -10.98 -5.22
C CYS A 32 -6.97 -10.75 -4.89
N GLY A 33 -6.23 -11.82 -4.61
CA GLY A 33 -4.80 -11.76 -4.31
C GLY A 33 -4.47 -11.46 -2.84
N LEU A 34 -5.44 -11.10 -2.01
CA LEU A 34 -5.28 -10.92 -0.56
C LEU A 34 -6.12 -11.96 0.21
N TRP A 35 -5.96 -11.98 1.53
CA TRP A 35 -6.80 -12.79 2.43
C TRP A 35 -7.65 -11.86 3.30
N LYS A 36 -8.94 -12.15 3.45
CA LYS A 36 -9.89 -11.29 4.17
C LYS A 36 -9.43 -11.03 5.60
N GLU A 37 -8.92 -12.06 6.26
CA GLU A 37 -8.56 -12.07 7.68
C GLU A 37 -7.35 -11.17 7.98
N ASN A 38 -6.53 -10.88 6.98
CA ASN A 38 -5.39 -9.98 7.11
C ASN A 38 -5.40 -8.86 6.07
N VAL A 39 -6.56 -8.53 5.50
CA VAL A 39 -6.66 -7.63 4.34
C VAL A 39 -6.01 -6.28 4.59
N VAL A 40 -6.26 -5.66 5.75
CA VAL A 40 -5.68 -4.37 6.14
C VAL A 40 -4.15 -4.39 6.04
N ARG A 41 -3.53 -5.49 6.47
CA ARG A 41 -2.09 -5.67 6.38
C ARG A 41 -1.66 -6.03 4.97
N GLY A 42 -2.46 -6.83 4.28
CA GLY A 42 -2.32 -7.15 2.86
C GLY A 42 -2.18 -5.88 2.01
N LEU A 43 -2.91 -4.82 2.34
CA LEU A 43 -2.79 -3.50 1.69
C LEU A 43 -1.41 -2.85 1.88
N GLY A 44 -0.58 -3.34 2.78
CA GLY A 44 0.79 -2.90 2.97
C GLY A 44 1.78 -3.41 1.90
N TRP A 45 1.30 -4.15 0.88
CA TRP A 45 2.15 -4.63 -0.21
C TRP A 45 2.82 -3.46 -0.94
N ASN A 46 4.07 -3.64 -1.34
CA ASN A 46 4.82 -2.67 -2.13
C ASN A 46 5.64 -3.40 -3.18
N ALA A 47 5.59 -2.89 -4.40
CA ALA A 47 6.26 -3.45 -5.56
C ALA A 47 7.59 -2.73 -5.82
N TYR A 48 8.66 -3.52 -6.01
CA TYR A 48 10.02 -3.03 -6.23
C TYR A 48 10.57 -3.50 -7.56
N GLY A 49 11.38 -2.65 -8.19
CA GLY A 49 12.20 -3.01 -9.34
C GLY A 49 11.46 -2.98 -10.68
N THR A 50 12.08 -2.24 -11.61
CA THR A 50 11.67 -1.96 -13.00
C THR A 50 10.34 -1.21 -13.17
N LYS A 51 10.08 -0.80 -14.41
CA LYS A 51 9.11 0.20 -14.87
C LYS A 51 7.66 -0.28 -14.70
N SER A 52 7.23 -0.59 -13.48
CA SER A 52 5.87 -1.01 -13.18
C SER A 52 4.90 0.11 -13.58
N LYS A 53 4.18 -0.10 -14.67
CA LYS A 53 3.01 0.73 -15.03
C LYS A 53 1.77 0.11 -14.41
N MET A 54 0.76 0.88 -14.01
CA MET A 54 -0.56 0.29 -13.75
C MET A 54 -1.25 -0.03 -15.07
N ASN A 55 -1.89 -1.19 -15.19
CA ASN A 55 -2.82 -1.39 -16.31
C ASN A 55 -4.21 -0.94 -15.85
N LEU A 56 -4.60 0.27 -16.25
CA LEU A 56 -5.90 0.85 -15.90
C LEU A 56 -7.02 0.41 -16.86
N SER A 57 -6.77 -0.50 -17.81
CA SER A 57 -7.73 -0.73 -18.90
C SER A 57 -8.84 -1.74 -18.60
N THR A 58 -8.74 -2.59 -17.57
CA THR A 58 -9.83 -3.29 -16.83
C THR A 58 -9.26 -4.51 -16.09
N ALA A 59 -9.40 -4.50 -14.75
CA ALA A 59 -9.08 -5.53 -13.74
C ALA A 59 -7.60 -5.94 -13.54
N PRO A 60 -7.19 -6.33 -12.30
CA PRO A 60 -7.89 -6.35 -10.99
C PRO A 60 -7.84 -5.00 -10.20
N PRO A 61 -8.63 -4.84 -9.10
CA PRO A 61 -8.77 -3.59 -8.33
C PRO A 61 -7.45 -2.98 -7.84
N SER A 62 -7.40 -1.67 -7.64
CA SER A 62 -6.15 -0.96 -7.28
C SER A 62 -5.53 -1.41 -5.95
N TRP A 63 -6.35 -1.95 -5.03
CA TRP A 63 -5.87 -2.49 -3.76
C TRP A 63 -5.29 -3.90 -3.86
N SER A 64 -5.50 -4.61 -4.97
CA SER A 64 -4.87 -5.89 -5.23
C SER A 64 -3.49 -5.69 -5.87
N TRP A 65 -2.49 -6.45 -5.42
CA TRP A 65 -1.17 -6.43 -6.05
C TRP A 65 -1.19 -6.87 -7.52
N ALA A 66 -2.25 -7.58 -7.93
CA ALA A 66 -2.39 -8.03 -9.28
C ALA A 66 -2.67 -6.88 -10.27
N CYS A 67 -3.01 -5.66 -9.80
CA CYS A 67 -3.31 -4.48 -10.63
C CYS A 67 -2.12 -3.94 -11.43
N LEU A 68 -0.89 -4.31 -11.05
CA LEU A 68 0.31 -3.87 -11.75
C LEU A 68 0.32 -4.45 -13.18
N SER A 69 0.94 -3.78 -14.15
CA SER A 69 1.07 -4.32 -15.51
C SER A 69 2.29 -5.22 -15.66
N GLU A 70 3.42 -4.82 -15.07
CA GLU A 70 4.67 -5.58 -15.06
C GLU A 70 4.84 -6.34 -13.74
N LEU A 71 5.56 -7.47 -13.78
CA LEU A 71 5.96 -8.15 -12.56
C LEU A 71 7.07 -7.35 -11.89
N PRO A 72 6.90 -6.93 -10.64
CA PRO A 72 8.00 -6.32 -9.92
C PRO A 72 9.13 -7.34 -9.73
N SER A 73 10.36 -6.83 -9.63
CA SER A 73 11.51 -7.66 -9.26
C SER A 73 11.37 -8.25 -7.86
N ALA A 74 10.64 -7.57 -6.97
CA ALA A 74 10.26 -8.09 -5.67
C ALA A 74 8.94 -7.47 -5.18
N MET A 75 8.19 -8.24 -4.41
CA MET A 75 7.07 -7.75 -3.61
C MET A 75 7.42 -7.86 -2.14
N ILE A 76 7.20 -6.79 -1.38
CA ILE A 76 7.41 -6.81 0.07
C ILE A 76 6.11 -6.41 0.75
N LEU A 77 5.71 -7.20 1.73
CA LEU A 77 4.68 -6.81 2.69
C LEU A 77 5.38 -6.04 3.82
N LYS A 78 5.22 -4.72 3.85
CA LYS A 78 5.95 -3.87 4.81
C LYS A 78 5.66 -4.30 6.24
N ASN A 79 6.71 -4.35 7.06
CA ASN A 79 6.68 -4.75 8.48
C ASN A 79 6.14 -6.17 8.78
N SER A 80 5.90 -7.01 7.78
CA SER A 80 5.39 -8.37 7.96
C SER A 80 6.30 -9.22 8.85
N ARG A 81 7.61 -9.20 8.60
CA ARG A 81 8.60 -9.92 9.40
C ARG A 81 8.57 -9.49 10.88
N LEU A 82 8.62 -8.19 11.13
CA LEU A 82 8.62 -7.65 12.49
C LEU A 82 7.31 -7.96 13.23
N TYR A 83 6.19 -7.92 12.52
CA TYR A 83 4.89 -8.32 13.05
C TYR A 83 4.87 -9.80 13.47
N TYR A 84 5.28 -10.72 12.58
CA TYR A 84 5.28 -12.16 12.89
C TYR A 84 6.28 -12.54 13.99
N GLN A 85 7.29 -11.71 14.23
CA GLN A 85 8.24 -11.86 15.32
C GLN A 85 7.75 -11.22 16.64
N GLY A 86 6.55 -10.61 16.66
CA GLY A 86 6.00 -9.93 17.84
C GLY A 86 6.73 -8.62 18.19
N GLN A 87 7.57 -8.11 17.28
CA GLN A 87 8.41 -6.93 17.50
C GLN A 87 7.69 -5.63 17.14
N CYS A 88 6.57 -5.72 16.42
CA CYS A 88 5.70 -4.58 16.14
C CYS A 88 4.24 -4.88 16.50
N THR A 89 3.62 -3.98 17.27
CA THR A 89 2.17 -3.97 17.54
C THR A 89 1.53 -2.83 16.76
N PRO A 90 0.63 -3.11 15.80
CA PRO A 90 -0.08 -2.04 15.10
C PRO A 90 -0.99 -1.27 16.06
N VAL A 91 -0.97 0.05 15.95
CA VAL A 91 -1.87 0.98 16.67
C VAL A 91 -2.78 1.65 15.65
N ASP A 92 -4.06 1.79 15.96
CA ASP A 92 -5.07 2.46 15.13
C ASP A 92 -5.19 1.88 13.70
N GLU A 93 -5.16 0.55 13.56
CA GLU A 93 -5.46 -0.13 12.28
C GLU A 93 -6.90 0.22 11.82
N PRO A 94 -7.11 0.49 10.52
CA PRO A 94 -8.45 0.71 9.98
C PRO A 94 -9.29 -0.55 10.10
N LYS A 95 -10.60 -0.39 10.26
CA LYS A 95 -11.55 -1.48 10.37
C LYS A 95 -12.12 -1.83 9.00
N LEU A 96 -12.08 -3.12 8.66
CA LEU A 96 -12.79 -3.66 7.51
C LEU A 96 -14.30 -3.55 7.77
N VAL A 97 -15.02 -2.83 6.90
CA VAL A 97 -16.48 -2.75 6.91
C VAL A 97 -17.04 -3.81 5.97
N GLU A 98 -16.57 -3.82 4.72
CA GLU A 98 -17.07 -4.71 3.68
C GLU A 98 -15.98 -5.01 2.67
N ILE A 99 -16.00 -6.22 2.11
CA ILE A 99 -15.25 -6.56 0.91
C ILE A 99 -16.18 -7.32 -0.03
N SER A 100 -16.25 -6.85 -1.27
CA SER A 100 -17.08 -7.43 -2.33
C SER A 100 -16.24 -7.65 -3.57
N VAL A 101 -16.28 -8.86 -4.11
CA VAL A 101 -15.54 -9.26 -5.32
C VAL A 101 -16.51 -10.00 -6.22
N VAL A 102 -16.59 -9.58 -7.47
CA VAL A 102 -17.36 -10.25 -8.52
C VAL A 102 -16.37 -10.90 -9.47
N ASN A 103 -16.37 -12.23 -9.50
CA ASN A 103 -15.48 -13.02 -10.34
C ASN A 103 -16.12 -13.40 -11.68
N GLU A 104 -15.29 -13.75 -12.65
CA GLU A 104 -15.76 -14.47 -13.82
C GLU A 104 -16.15 -15.91 -13.46
N ASN A 105 -17.29 -16.37 -13.99
CA ASN A 105 -17.81 -17.72 -13.78
C ASN A 105 -17.95 -18.14 -12.31
N ASP A 106 -18.10 -17.17 -11.40
CA ASP A 106 -18.14 -17.37 -9.94
C ASP A 106 -16.90 -18.09 -9.37
N ASP A 107 -15.77 -18.07 -10.10
CA ASP A 107 -14.51 -18.63 -9.62
C ASP A 107 -13.77 -17.61 -8.74
N VAL A 108 -13.89 -17.79 -7.41
CA VAL A 108 -13.24 -16.95 -6.38
C VAL A 108 -11.74 -16.79 -6.60
N PHE A 109 -11.07 -17.78 -7.20
CA PHE A 109 -9.62 -17.76 -7.44
C PHE A 109 -9.26 -17.27 -8.85
N GLY A 110 -10.24 -17.11 -9.73
CA GLY A 110 -10.07 -16.74 -11.12
C GLY A 110 -10.06 -15.24 -11.36
N GLN A 111 -10.41 -14.85 -12.59
CA GLN A 111 -10.43 -13.46 -13.03
C GLN A 111 -11.53 -12.66 -12.30
N VAL A 112 -11.27 -11.37 -12.08
CA VAL A 112 -12.15 -10.46 -11.35
C VAL A 112 -12.77 -9.47 -12.33
N LYS A 113 -14.10 -9.32 -12.28
CA LYS A 113 -14.84 -8.31 -13.08
C LYS A 113 -14.89 -6.97 -12.38
N SER A 114 -15.13 -6.99 -11.07
CA SER A 114 -15.16 -5.80 -10.23
C SER A 114 -14.90 -6.18 -8.78
N ALA A 115 -14.38 -5.24 -8.01
CA ALA A 115 -14.20 -5.44 -6.59
C ALA A 115 -14.22 -4.11 -5.83
N ARG A 116 -14.63 -4.17 -4.56
CA ARG A 116 -14.73 -3.02 -3.67
C ARG A 116 -14.28 -3.42 -2.27
N LEU A 117 -13.52 -2.54 -1.65
CA LEU A 117 -13.05 -2.68 -0.29
C LEU A 117 -13.45 -1.45 0.52
N THR A 118 -14.33 -1.62 1.49
CA THR A 118 -14.79 -0.54 2.36
C THR A 118 -14.06 -0.60 3.70
N LEU A 119 -13.35 0.46 4.05
CA LEU A 119 -12.62 0.60 5.30
C LEU A 119 -13.12 1.82 6.08
N THR A 120 -13.15 1.73 7.40
CA THR A 120 -13.30 2.89 8.28
C THR A 120 -12.02 3.11 9.05
N GLY A 121 -11.46 4.32 8.98
CA GLY A 121 -10.17 4.61 9.58
C GLY A 121 -9.88 6.10 9.56
N LYS A 122 -8.69 6.45 10.03
CA LYS A 122 -8.22 7.83 10.06
C LYS A 122 -7.56 8.22 8.75
N GLY A 123 -7.85 9.40 8.22
CA GLY A 123 -7.16 9.94 7.05
C GLY A 123 -7.11 11.46 7.03
N GLN A 124 -6.27 12.00 6.14
CA GLN A 124 -6.16 13.44 5.91
C GLN A 124 -5.79 13.72 4.46
N PHE A 125 -6.07 14.93 3.97
CA PHE A 125 -5.62 15.37 2.66
C PHE A 125 -4.10 15.51 2.59
N VAL A 126 -3.50 15.03 1.50
CA VAL A 126 -2.06 15.19 1.24
C VAL A 126 -1.68 16.67 1.13
N ALA A 127 -2.60 17.54 0.70
CA ALA A 127 -2.39 18.97 0.64
C ALA A 127 -2.16 19.64 2.01
N HIS A 128 -2.57 19.00 3.11
CA HIS A 128 -2.45 19.54 4.46
C HIS A 128 -1.13 19.17 5.16
N THR A 129 -0.18 18.53 4.48
CA THR A 129 1.11 18.20 5.09
C THR A 129 2.03 19.41 5.20
N SER A 130 2.67 19.55 6.37
CA SER A 130 3.59 20.65 6.69
C SER A 130 4.83 20.71 5.79
N SER A 131 5.30 19.54 5.34
CA SER A 131 6.40 19.39 4.38
C SER A 131 5.92 18.75 3.08
N PRO A 132 6.48 19.13 1.91
CA PRO A 132 6.18 18.45 0.67
C PRO A 132 6.67 16.99 0.74
N PRO A 133 5.85 16.00 0.35
CA PRO A 133 6.28 14.61 0.33
C PRO A 133 7.37 14.39 -0.72
N ALA A 134 8.36 13.57 -0.36
CA ALA A 134 9.33 13.05 -1.31
C ALA A 134 8.84 11.72 -1.89
N PHE A 135 8.99 11.58 -3.20
CA PHE A 135 8.56 10.38 -3.92
C PHE A 135 9.79 9.56 -4.29
N SER A 136 9.84 8.33 -3.77
CA SER A 136 10.97 7.44 -3.98
C SER A 136 11.01 6.95 -5.43
N PRO A 137 12.13 7.12 -6.16
CA PRO A 137 12.27 6.67 -7.53
C PRO A 137 12.61 5.16 -7.56
N SER A 138 11.80 4.31 -6.92
CA SER A 138 11.71 2.83 -7.00
C SER A 138 12.98 1.95 -7.06
N ARG A 139 14.19 2.52 -6.89
CA ARG A 139 15.47 1.90 -7.26
C ARG A 139 16.11 1.07 -6.17
N LEU A 140 15.82 1.34 -4.90
CA LEU A 140 16.73 0.93 -3.84
C LEU A 140 16.31 -0.33 -3.07
N GLY A 141 15.11 -0.89 -3.28
CA GLY A 141 14.69 -2.11 -2.56
C GLY A 141 14.69 -1.97 -1.03
N MET A 142 14.94 -0.77 -0.51
CA MET A 142 15.01 -0.48 0.91
C MET A 142 13.60 -0.21 1.43
N ASP A 143 13.29 -0.79 2.58
CA ASP A 143 12.06 -0.46 3.31
C ASP A 143 12.09 1.03 3.72
N VAL A 144 10.91 1.63 3.85
CA VAL A 144 10.72 2.98 4.42
C VAL A 144 11.54 3.08 5.71
N SER A 145 11.38 2.11 6.61
CA SER A 145 12.12 2.06 7.86
C SER A 145 13.63 1.99 7.61
N THR A 146 14.11 1.20 6.65
CA THR A 146 15.52 1.12 6.28
C THR A 146 16.05 2.45 5.74
N ILE A 147 15.26 3.20 4.95
CA ILE A 147 15.69 4.51 4.46
C ILE A 147 15.83 5.48 5.63
N TYR A 148 14.83 5.63 6.51
CA TYR A 148 14.94 6.48 7.70
C TYR A 148 16.07 6.06 8.65
N ASN A 149 16.38 4.77 8.70
CA ASN A 149 17.47 4.22 9.51
C ASN A 149 18.84 4.27 8.80
N SER A 150 18.89 4.61 7.52
CA SER A 150 20.15 4.79 6.79
C SER A 150 20.67 6.22 6.98
N SER A 151 21.97 6.35 7.21
CA SER A 151 22.66 7.64 7.34
C SER A 151 22.47 8.57 6.13
N ILE A 152 22.00 8.05 4.99
CA ILE A 152 21.72 8.80 3.76
C ILE A 152 20.43 9.65 3.88
N SER A 153 19.44 9.27 4.70
CA SER A 153 18.20 10.06 4.87
C SER A 153 18.28 11.07 6.01
N MET A 154 19.05 10.76 7.06
CA MET A 154 19.16 11.56 8.27
C MET A 154 19.81 12.93 8.06
N GLU A 155 20.65 13.09 7.03
CA GLU A 155 21.18 14.41 6.65
C GLU A 155 20.13 15.32 5.98
N PHE A 156 19.00 14.77 5.48
CA PHE A 156 18.16 15.49 4.51
C PHE A 156 16.81 16.00 5.01
N GLN A 157 16.17 15.44 6.04
CA GLN A 157 15.03 16.02 6.80
C GLN A 157 14.37 14.96 7.71
N PRO A 158 14.34 15.11 9.05
CA PRO A 158 13.74 14.13 9.96
C PRO A 158 12.21 14.01 9.82
N ASP A 159 11.56 15.07 9.33
CA ASP A 159 10.10 15.15 9.20
C ASP A 159 9.61 14.85 7.77
N LEU A 160 10.51 14.38 6.89
CA LEU A 160 10.18 14.14 5.49
C LEU A 160 9.20 12.98 5.36
N VAL A 161 8.04 13.19 4.72
CA VAL A 161 7.13 12.09 4.32
C VAL A 161 7.67 11.39 3.08
N LEU A 162 7.88 10.07 3.15
CA LEU A 162 8.38 9.26 2.03
C LEU A 162 7.25 8.46 1.36
N CYS A 163 6.94 8.83 0.12
CA CYS A 163 5.91 8.20 -0.70
C CYS A 163 6.52 7.16 -1.66
N TYR A 164 5.86 6.00 -1.76
CA TYR A 164 6.16 4.94 -2.72
C TYR A 164 4.92 4.69 -3.55
N LEU A 165 4.96 5.10 -4.80
CA LEU A 165 3.84 4.91 -5.72
C LEU A 165 3.89 3.52 -6.33
N ASP A 166 2.70 2.94 -6.54
CA ASP A 166 2.53 1.64 -7.20
C ASP A 166 2.98 1.72 -8.68
N GLU A 167 2.81 2.90 -9.29
CA GLU A 167 3.47 3.31 -10.52
C GLU A 167 4.50 4.40 -10.22
N PRO A 168 5.80 4.05 -10.14
CA PRO A 168 6.84 5.00 -9.81
C PRO A 168 6.94 6.09 -10.87
N PRO A 169 7.23 7.34 -10.48
CA PRO A 169 7.66 8.32 -11.46
C PRO A 169 8.84 7.79 -12.25
N GLY A 170 8.90 8.15 -13.53
CA GLY A 170 10.12 7.97 -14.32
C GLY A 170 11.32 8.73 -13.72
N LEU A 171 12.39 8.83 -14.49
CA LEU A 171 13.60 9.57 -14.09
C LEU A 171 13.32 11.03 -13.68
N ASP A 172 12.24 11.60 -14.22
CA ASP A 172 11.84 13.00 -14.00
C ASP A 172 11.22 13.24 -12.61
N GLY A 173 11.01 12.19 -11.82
CA GLY A 173 10.48 12.27 -10.46
C GLY A 173 8.96 12.47 -10.40
N TYR A 174 8.41 12.42 -9.18
CA TYR A 174 7.02 12.77 -8.88
C TYR A 174 7.06 13.93 -7.89
N THR A 175 6.18 14.90 -8.07
CA THR A 175 6.00 16.02 -7.12
C THR A 175 4.59 16.00 -6.57
N GLN A 176 4.36 16.65 -5.43
CA GLN A 176 3.02 16.77 -4.85
C GLN A 176 2.01 17.40 -5.82
N LYS A 177 2.46 18.29 -6.72
CA LYS A 177 1.63 18.92 -7.75
C LYS A 177 1.15 17.94 -8.84
N ASN A 178 1.73 16.75 -8.90
CA ASN A 178 1.30 15.69 -9.81
C ASN A 178 0.15 14.84 -9.24
N LEU A 179 -0.13 14.93 -7.93
CA LEU A 179 -1.25 14.22 -7.31
C LEU A 179 -2.57 14.92 -7.63
N GLN A 180 -3.62 14.12 -7.80
CA GLN A 180 -4.98 14.63 -8.00
C GLN A 180 -5.46 15.42 -6.76
N ALA A 181 -6.20 16.52 -6.99
CA ALA A 181 -6.85 17.25 -5.91
C ALA A 181 -7.80 16.30 -5.14
N GLY A 182 -7.73 16.33 -3.81
CA GLY A 182 -8.50 15.42 -2.95
C GLY A 182 -7.80 14.09 -2.64
N THR A 183 -6.53 13.91 -3.07
CA THR A 183 -5.72 12.76 -2.63
C THR A 183 -5.56 12.78 -1.11
N ILE A 184 -5.74 11.63 -0.47
CA ILE A 184 -5.62 11.47 0.98
C ILE A 184 -4.51 10.48 1.36
N TYR A 185 -3.92 10.71 2.53
CA TYR A 185 -3.27 9.67 3.31
C TYR A 185 -4.32 8.97 4.16
N PHE A 186 -4.42 7.64 4.04
CA PHE A 186 -5.34 6.83 4.84
C PHE A 186 -4.55 5.83 5.70
N ARG A 187 -4.71 5.91 7.03
CA ARG A 187 -3.84 5.23 7.99
C ARG A 187 -3.98 3.72 7.86
N LEU A 188 -2.86 3.01 7.74
CA LEU A 188 -2.82 1.56 7.91
C LEU A 188 -2.39 1.17 9.32
N GLY A 189 -1.50 1.96 9.94
CA GLY A 189 -1.02 1.71 11.28
C GLY A 189 0.30 2.41 11.55
N ARG A 190 0.89 2.12 12.71
CA ARG A 190 2.21 2.61 13.12
C ARG A 190 3.10 1.45 13.54
N TRP A 191 4.35 1.46 13.10
CA TRP A 191 5.32 0.41 13.36
C TRP A 191 6.67 1.01 13.75
N ALA A 192 7.25 0.54 14.85
CA ALA A 192 8.59 0.91 15.28
C ALA A 192 9.53 -0.27 15.04
N SER A 193 10.67 -0.06 14.36
CA SER A 193 11.70 -1.09 14.28
C SER A 193 12.56 -1.09 15.54
N ASP A 194 13.12 -2.23 15.93
CA ASP A 194 14.05 -2.30 17.07
C ASP A 194 15.25 -1.36 16.87
N HIS A 195 15.73 -1.21 15.63
CA HIS A 195 16.79 -0.27 15.30
C HIS A 195 16.39 1.19 15.59
N SER A 196 15.18 1.59 15.21
CA SER A 196 14.66 2.93 15.49
C SER A 196 14.54 3.19 17.00
N ARG A 197 14.03 2.19 17.76
CA ARG A 197 13.92 2.26 19.22
C ARG A 197 15.28 2.35 19.92
N LEU A 198 16.25 1.53 19.51
CA LEU A 198 17.58 1.47 20.14
C LEU A 198 18.41 2.74 19.88
N ASN A 199 18.19 3.41 18.75
CA ASN A 199 18.91 4.64 18.39
C ASN A 199 18.13 5.92 18.75
N GLY A 200 16.97 5.80 19.41
CA GLY A 200 16.12 6.95 19.76
C GLY A 200 15.50 7.68 18.56
N LEU A 201 15.50 7.06 17.39
CA LEU A 201 14.95 7.60 16.14
C LEU A 201 13.48 7.20 16.04
N HIS A 202 12.59 8.16 15.79
CA HIS A 202 11.12 7.93 15.75
C HIS A 202 10.64 6.99 16.87
N PRO A 203 10.71 7.41 18.14
CA PRO A 203 10.48 6.54 19.29
C PRO A 203 9.10 5.87 19.29
N ASN A 204 8.09 6.48 18.65
CA ASN A 204 6.76 5.88 18.51
C ASN A 204 6.63 5.02 17.25
N GLY A 205 7.65 5.00 16.39
CA GLY A 205 7.68 4.32 15.10
C GLY A 205 7.20 5.21 13.95
N ILE A 206 7.17 4.63 12.75
CA ILE A 206 6.74 5.29 11.52
C ILE A 206 5.29 4.89 11.25
N LEU A 207 4.43 5.87 10.98
CA LEU A 207 3.09 5.64 10.50
C LEU A 207 3.15 5.24 9.02
N HIS A 208 2.50 4.14 8.65
CA HIS A 208 2.27 3.86 7.24
C HIS A 208 0.82 4.18 6.87
N ALA A 209 0.67 4.81 5.72
CA ALA A 209 -0.62 5.18 5.17
C ALA A 209 -0.71 4.75 3.70
N LEU A 210 -1.91 4.39 3.26
CA LEU A 210 -2.23 4.34 1.83
C LEU A 210 -2.25 5.75 1.27
N ILE A 211 -1.82 5.86 0.01
CA ILE A 211 -2.02 7.05 -0.80
C ILE A 211 -3.22 6.75 -1.69
N LEU A 212 -4.32 7.45 -1.46
CA LEU A 212 -5.60 7.20 -2.12
C LEU A 212 -5.98 8.41 -2.98
N GLU A 213 -6.08 8.21 -4.28
CA GLU A 213 -6.57 9.23 -5.23
C GLU A 213 -8.07 9.09 -5.43
N PRO A 214 -8.84 10.20 -5.37
CA PRO A 214 -10.28 10.14 -5.55
C PRO A 214 -10.63 9.75 -6.98
N VAL A 215 -11.69 8.97 -7.13
CA VAL A 215 -12.32 8.64 -8.42
C VAL A 215 -13.76 9.15 -8.42
N ASP A 216 -14.50 8.90 -9.51
CA ASP A 216 -15.91 9.28 -9.58
C ASP A 216 -16.72 8.59 -8.47
N GLY A 217 -17.28 9.39 -7.57
CA GLY A 217 -18.08 8.95 -6.44
C GLY A 217 -17.63 9.55 -5.11
N GLU A 218 -18.56 9.73 -4.18
CA GLU A 218 -18.25 10.24 -2.84
C GLU A 218 -17.47 9.19 -2.03
N ASN A 219 -16.32 9.60 -1.48
CA ASN A 219 -15.43 8.73 -0.70
C ASN A 219 -14.97 7.46 -1.44
N VAL A 220 -14.95 7.49 -2.78
CA VAL A 220 -14.44 6.40 -3.62
C VAL A 220 -13.04 6.77 -4.10
N TYR A 221 -12.10 5.84 -3.93
CA TYR A 221 -10.70 6.07 -4.23
C TYR A 221 -10.08 4.88 -4.96
N LYS A 222 -9.04 5.16 -5.73
CA LYS A 222 -8.04 4.17 -6.13
C LYS A 222 -6.81 4.32 -5.24
N ARG A 223 -6.21 3.20 -4.86
CA ARG A 223 -4.89 3.20 -4.25
C ARG A 223 -3.84 3.48 -5.33
N ILE A 224 -2.89 4.36 -5.01
CA ILE A 224 -1.75 4.66 -5.88
C ILE A 224 -0.40 4.45 -5.20
N GLY A 225 -0.37 4.05 -3.93
CA GLY A 225 0.88 3.81 -3.22
C GLY A 225 0.76 3.74 -1.71
N ILE A 226 1.91 3.78 -1.05
CA ILE A 226 2.07 3.81 0.40
C ILE A 226 3.03 4.91 0.80
N ALA A 227 2.69 5.66 1.85
CA ALA A 227 3.56 6.63 2.49
C ALA A 227 4.09 6.11 3.83
N GLY A 228 5.35 6.46 4.12
CA GLY A 228 5.92 6.48 5.46
C GLY A 228 5.85 7.89 6.01
N VAL A 229 5.25 8.04 7.18
CA VAL A 229 5.01 9.31 7.85
C VAL A 229 5.70 9.26 9.22
N PRO A 230 6.83 9.95 9.37
CA PRO A 230 7.50 10.11 10.65
C PRO A 230 6.62 10.77 11.70
N ASP A 231 6.93 10.55 12.98
CA ASP A 231 6.39 11.36 14.07
C ASP A 231 6.63 12.84 13.81
N GLY A 232 5.59 13.67 13.94
CA GLY A 232 5.69 15.12 13.76
C GLY A 232 5.68 15.61 12.31
N ALA A 233 5.83 14.72 11.33
CA ALA A 233 5.79 15.09 9.90
C ALA A 233 4.41 15.63 9.46
N VAL A 234 3.35 15.24 10.17
CA VAL A 234 1.98 15.69 9.93
C VAL A 234 1.25 15.91 11.24
N ASN A 235 0.26 16.80 11.24
CA ASN A 235 -0.59 16.98 12.40
C ASN A 235 -1.60 15.83 12.53
N GLU A 236 -1.23 14.77 13.25
CA GLU A 236 -2.07 13.59 13.39
C GLU A 236 -3.41 13.81 14.08
N THR A 237 -3.56 14.91 14.83
CA THR A 237 -4.86 15.25 15.45
C THR A 237 -5.88 15.74 14.43
N GLU A 238 -5.44 16.16 13.24
CA GLU A 238 -6.30 16.56 12.13
C GLU A 238 -6.73 15.37 11.27
N TRP A 239 -6.29 14.15 11.59
CA TRP A 239 -6.73 12.97 10.86
C TRP A 239 -8.15 12.60 11.30
N GLU A 240 -9.10 12.93 10.44
CA GLU A 240 -10.51 12.64 10.65
C GLU A 240 -10.80 11.16 10.43
N THR A 241 -11.77 10.63 11.16
CA THR A 241 -12.27 9.28 10.91
C THR A 241 -13.26 9.33 9.76
N SER A 242 -12.99 8.58 8.70
CA SER A 242 -13.85 8.48 7.52
C SER A 242 -14.01 7.03 7.08
N THR A 243 -15.08 6.79 6.34
CA THR A 243 -15.31 5.53 5.63
C THR A 243 -14.97 5.74 4.17
N VAL A 244 -14.05 4.93 3.65
CA VAL A 244 -13.57 5.02 2.26
C VAL A 244 -13.86 3.72 1.53
N VAL A 245 -14.19 3.83 0.24
CA VAL A 245 -14.33 2.71 -0.68
C VAL A 245 -13.12 2.71 -1.60
N ILE A 246 -12.37 1.62 -1.62
CA ILE A 246 -11.22 1.44 -2.51
C ILE A 246 -11.62 0.49 -3.64
N VAL A 247 -11.42 0.94 -4.88
CA VAL A 247 -11.76 0.21 -6.12
C VAL A 247 -10.54 -0.16 -6.94
#